data_AF-A0A7Y5RKU1-F1
#
_entry.id   AF-A0A7Y5RKU1-F1
#
_cell.length_a   1.000
_cell.length_b   1.000
_cell.length_c   1.000
_cell.angle_alpha   90.00
_cell.angle_beta   90.00
_cell.angle_gamma   90.00
#
_symmetry.space_group_name_H-M   'P 1'
#
loop_
_entity.id
_entity.type
_entity.pdbx_description
1 polymer ?
#
loop_
_entity_poly.entity_id
_entity_poly.type
_entity_poly.pdbx_seq_one_letter_code
_entity_poly.pdbx_strand_id
1 'polypeptide(L)'
;EHWGAAPTPEEVSWVGHETDPGVVHGVRRVFDRAYGGAGNWSFNAAYAGARGLRAYVTRLRDLTEAEAFVAAGVPLVVSVSFQGHELDGAGYDTIGHLLTIVGFTADGDVVSNDPNSGRVASNDEVRRVYRHEVPLPTPPAEANWA
;
A
#
# COMPACT_ATOMS: atom_id res chain seq x y z
N GLU A 1 -7.42 11.64 6.84
CA GLU A 1 -6.80 10.73 7.83
C GLU A 1 -7.89 9.77 8.32
N HIS A 2 -7.61 8.47 8.47
CA HIS A 2 -8.63 7.42 8.67
C HIS A 2 -8.70 6.88 10.12
N TRP A 3 -7.60 6.88 10.88
CA TRP A 3 -7.51 6.22 12.19
C TRP A 3 -7.31 7.18 13.38
N GLY A 4 -7.32 8.48 13.16
CA GLY A 4 -6.97 9.50 14.14
C GLY A 4 -5.53 9.42 14.65
N ALA A 5 -4.63 8.72 13.93
CA ALA A 5 -3.32 8.29 14.44
C ALA A 5 -2.13 8.96 13.74
N ALA A 6 -2.37 9.92 12.86
CA ALA A 6 -1.33 10.70 12.21
C ALA A 6 -0.54 11.57 13.21
N PRO A 7 0.71 11.95 12.88
CA PRO A 7 1.46 12.94 13.64
C PRO A 7 0.67 14.24 13.82
N THR A 8 0.74 14.81 15.01
CA THR A 8 0.14 16.10 15.32
C THR A 8 0.91 17.25 14.67
N PRO A 9 0.29 18.43 14.46
CA PRO A 9 1.00 19.62 13.99
C PRO A 9 2.22 20.00 14.85
N GLU A 10 2.16 19.77 16.15
CA GLU A 10 3.28 20.01 17.07
C GLU A 10 4.44 19.03 16.82
N GLU A 11 4.15 17.74 16.66
CA GLU A 11 5.14 16.69 16.38
C GLU A 11 5.89 16.90 15.06
N VAL A 12 5.32 17.67 14.13
CA VAL A 12 5.90 17.94 12.82
C VAL A 12 6.34 19.39 12.62
N SER A 13 6.22 20.24 13.63
CA SER A 13 6.54 21.68 13.56
C SER A 13 8.03 21.99 13.26
N TRP A 14 8.90 21.00 13.44
CA TRP A 14 10.32 21.07 13.10
C TRP A 14 10.61 20.88 11.60
N VAL A 15 9.64 20.44 10.79
CA VAL A 15 9.80 20.26 9.35
C VAL A 15 9.65 21.61 8.65
N GLY A 16 10.77 22.17 8.20
CA GLY A 16 10.84 23.52 7.61
C GLY A 16 10.96 23.58 6.09
N HIS A 17 10.61 22.52 5.36
CA HIS A 17 10.72 22.44 3.90
C HIS A 17 9.41 21.98 3.24
N GLU A 18 9.29 22.13 1.92
CA GLU A 18 8.06 21.94 1.12
C GLU A 18 7.54 20.50 1.03
N THR A 19 8.12 19.55 1.77
CA THR A 19 7.68 18.15 1.75
C THR A 19 6.54 17.93 2.74
N ASP A 20 5.68 16.95 2.47
CA ASP A 20 4.65 16.54 3.44
C ASP A 20 5.30 16.24 4.81
N PRO A 21 4.95 17.00 5.85
CA PRO A 21 5.62 16.91 7.14
C PRO A 21 5.28 15.61 7.89
N GLY A 22 4.13 14.99 7.60
CA GLY A 22 3.76 13.68 8.10
C GLY A 22 4.65 12.58 7.53
N VAL A 23 4.94 12.62 6.23
CA VAL A 23 5.90 11.70 5.57
C VAL A 23 7.29 11.85 6.19
N VAL A 24 7.77 13.08 6.34
CA VAL A 24 9.10 13.36 6.93
C VAL A 24 9.19 12.84 8.37
N HIS A 25 8.16 13.09 9.17
CA HIS A 25 8.09 12.57 10.53
C HIS A 25 8.06 11.03 10.55
N GLY A 26 7.23 10.40 9.71
CA GLY A 26 7.16 8.95 9.57
C GLY A 26 8.53 8.35 9.23
N VAL A 27 9.19 8.85 8.19
CA VAL A 27 10.54 8.42 7.77
C VAL A 27 11.53 8.53 8.92
N ARG A 28 11.57 9.67 9.64
CA ARG A 28 12.46 9.86 10.80
C ARG A 28 12.22 8.82 11.90
N ARG A 29 10.98 8.37 12.10
CA ARG A 29 10.60 7.39 13.12
C ARG A 29 10.95 5.96 12.74
N VAL A 30 11.01 5.64 11.45
CA VAL A 30 11.24 4.27 10.95
C VAL A 30 12.56 4.10 10.20
N PHE A 31 13.43 5.12 10.20
CA PHE A 31 14.74 5.05 9.54
C PHE A 31 15.65 4.04 10.22
N ASP A 32 16.03 3.00 9.48
CA ASP A 32 16.97 1.98 9.90
C ASP A 32 18.38 2.39 9.46
N ARG A 33 19.23 2.73 10.43
CA ARG A 33 20.61 3.16 10.17
C ARG A 33 21.51 2.04 9.65
N ALA A 34 21.24 0.79 10.01
CA ALA A 34 22.02 -0.35 9.53
C ALA A 34 21.69 -0.65 8.07
N TYR A 35 20.42 -0.49 7.68
CA TYR A 35 19.95 -0.59 6.31
C TYR A 35 20.25 0.66 5.47
N GLY A 36 20.30 1.84 6.09
CA GLY A 36 20.50 3.13 5.41
C GLY A 36 19.22 3.73 4.80
N GLY A 37 18.04 3.31 5.26
CA GLY A 37 16.77 3.72 4.66
C GLY A 37 15.55 3.52 5.56
N ALA A 38 14.40 4.02 5.09
CA ALA A 38 13.08 3.67 5.62
C ALA A 38 12.50 2.47 4.84
N GLY A 39 11.58 1.72 5.44
CA GLY A 39 10.97 0.54 4.81
C GLY A 39 11.17 -0.78 5.58
N ASN A 40 11.84 -0.75 6.74
CA ASN A 40 11.93 -1.90 7.62
C ASN A 40 10.53 -2.24 8.20
N TRP A 41 10.05 -3.46 7.96
CA TRP A 41 8.72 -3.90 8.39
C TRP A 41 8.50 -3.81 9.91
N SER A 42 9.49 -4.25 10.69
CA SER A 42 9.42 -4.25 12.15
C SER A 42 9.33 -2.83 12.69
N PHE A 43 10.04 -1.87 12.07
CA PHE A 43 10.02 -0.48 12.52
C PHE A 43 8.71 0.22 12.16
N ASN A 44 8.16 -0.06 10.99
CA ASN A 44 6.82 0.43 10.60
C ASN A 44 5.73 -0.12 11.52
N ALA A 45 5.74 -1.43 11.81
CA ALA A 45 4.79 -2.04 12.73
C ALA A 45 4.93 -1.48 14.15
N ALA A 46 6.16 -1.29 14.65
CA ALA A 46 6.43 -0.69 15.95
C ALA A 46 5.96 0.77 16.02
N TYR A 47 6.15 1.55 14.95
CA TYR A 47 5.67 2.93 14.88
C TYR A 47 4.15 3.03 14.93
N ALA A 48 3.44 2.19 14.17
CA ALA A 48 1.97 2.08 14.27
C ALA A 48 1.53 1.68 15.70
N GLY A 49 2.24 0.73 16.31
CA GLY A 49 2.04 0.34 17.72
C GLY A 49 2.19 1.50 18.71
N ALA A 50 3.23 2.32 18.55
CA ALA A 50 3.46 3.52 19.37
C ALA A 50 2.38 4.61 19.17
N ARG A 51 1.57 4.49 18.11
CA ARG A 51 0.39 5.33 17.84
C ARG A 51 -0.92 4.71 18.30
N GLY A 52 -0.88 3.59 19.03
CA GLY A 52 -2.08 2.94 19.59
C GLY A 52 -2.78 1.99 18.61
N LEU A 53 -2.19 1.73 17.44
CA LEU A 53 -2.73 0.78 16.47
C LEU A 53 -2.19 -0.64 16.72
N ARG A 54 -2.93 -1.65 16.30
CA ARG A 54 -2.42 -3.02 16.22
C ARG A 54 -1.89 -3.26 14.81
N ALA A 55 -0.59 -3.49 14.70
CA ALA A 55 0.07 -3.79 13.44
C ALA A 55 0.94 -5.04 13.58
N TYR A 56 1.01 -5.84 12.52
CA TYR A 56 1.86 -7.02 12.44
C TYR A 56 2.24 -7.28 11.00
N VAL A 57 3.29 -8.09 10.83
CA VAL A 57 3.75 -8.55 9.52
C VAL A 57 3.27 -9.98 9.36
N THR A 58 2.64 -10.28 8.23
CA THR A 58 2.23 -11.64 7.89
C THR A 58 2.53 -11.93 6.43
N ARG A 59 2.53 -13.21 6.08
CA ARG A 59 2.59 -13.67 4.71
C ARG A 59 1.21 -14.17 4.31
N LEU A 60 0.70 -13.64 3.21
CA LEU A 60 -0.52 -14.14 2.58
C LEU A 60 -0.19 -15.15 1.50
N ARG A 61 -1.13 -16.05 1.21
CA ARG A 61 -0.99 -17.09 0.18
C ARG A 61 -1.20 -16.53 -1.22
N ASP A 62 -2.20 -15.66 -1.37
CA ASP A 62 -2.61 -15.02 -2.61
C ASP A 62 -3.48 -13.78 -2.31
N LEU A 63 -3.95 -13.10 -3.37
CA LEU A 63 -4.77 -11.89 -3.24
C LEU A 63 -6.16 -12.13 -2.65
N THR A 64 -6.68 -13.36 -2.67
CA THR A 64 -7.96 -13.70 -2.04
C THR A 64 -7.91 -13.46 -0.53
N GLU A 65 -6.78 -13.77 0.11
CA GLU A 65 -6.60 -13.45 1.54
C GLU A 65 -6.50 -11.95 1.78
N ALA A 66 -5.92 -11.20 0.83
CA ALA A 66 -5.82 -9.75 0.92
C ALA A 66 -7.20 -9.08 0.87
N GLU A 67 -8.10 -9.59 0.03
CA GLU A 67 -9.51 -9.16 -0.02
C GLU A 67 -10.19 -9.27 1.34
N ALA A 68 -9.98 -10.37 2.08
CA ALA A 68 -10.59 -10.55 3.40
C ALA A 68 -10.14 -9.50 4.42
N PHE A 69 -8.87 -9.09 4.39
CA PHE A 69 -8.37 -7.99 5.24
C PHE A 69 -8.99 -6.66 4.88
N VAL A 70 -9.00 -6.33 3.59
CA VAL A 70 -9.54 -5.06 3.10
C VAL A 70 -11.05 -4.97 3.35
N ALA A 71 -11.79 -6.06 3.15
CA ALA A 71 -13.22 -6.16 3.48
C ALA A 71 -13.49 -5.98 4.99
N ALA A 72 -12.54 -6.36 5.84
CA ALA A 72 -12.58 -6.11 7.29
C ALA A 72 -12.13 -4.69 7.68
N GLY A 73 -11.84 -3.81 6.72
CA GLY A 73 -11.39 -2.43 6.97
C GLY A 73 -9.90 -2.31 7.31
N VAL A 74 -9.09 -3.35 7.03
CA VAL A 74 -7.65 -3.35 7.26
C VAL A 74 -6.92 -3.23 5.92
N PRO A 75 -6.37 -2.06 5.57
CA PRO A 75 -5.56 -1.92 4.37
C PRO A 75 -4.21 -2.62 4.55
N LEU A 76 -3.64 -3.05 3.43
CA LEU A 76 -2.41 -3.85 3.42
C LEU A 76 -1.29 -3.09 2.75
N VAL A 77 -0.20 -2.86 3.48
CA VAL A 77 1.06 -2.41 2.88
C VAL A 77 1.78 -3.63 2.33
N VAL A 78 2.16 -3.60 1.05
CA VAL A 78 2.87 -4.68 0.38
C VAL A 78 4.17 -4.16 -0.24
N SER A 79 5.16 -5.04 -0.35
CA SER A 79 6.39 -4.77 -1.09
C SER A 79 6.32 -5.47 -2.44
N VAL A 80 6.60 -4.72 -3.50
CA VAL A 80 6.59 -5.20 -4.89
C VAL A 80 7.95 -4.95 -5.54
N SER A 81 8.28 -5.81 -6.51
CA SER A 81 9.37 -5.62 -7.45
C SER A 81 8.89 -6.13 -8.79
N PHE A 82 9.13 -5.35 -9.83
CA PHE A 82 8.69 -5.63 -11.18
C PHE A 82 9.46 -4.78 -12.19
N GLN A 83 9.57 -5.29 -13.41
CA GLN A 83 9.97 -4.54 -14.59
C GLN A 83 8.75 -3.82 -15.16
N GLY A 84 8.97 -2.74 -15.93
CA GLY A 84 7.88 -1.88 -16.41
C GLY A 84 6.82 -2.55 -17.29
N HIS A 85 7.08 -3.77 -17.77
CA HIS A 85 6.13 -4.58 -18.54
C HIS A 85 5.44 -5.69 -17.74
N GLU A 86 5.80 -5.89 -16.46
CA GLU A 86 5.24 -6.93 -15.60
C GLU A 86 4.05 -6.42 -14.77
N LEU A 87 3.90 -5.09 -14.62
CA LEU A 87 2.75 -4.48 -13.95
C LEU A 87 2.13 -3.39 -14.84
N ASP A 88 1.15 -3.80 -15.64
CA ASP A 88 0.42 -2.93 -16.55
C ASP A 88 -0.18 -1.71 -15.83
N GLY A 89 0.04 -0.52 -16.40
CA GLY A 89 -0.46 0.73 -15.84
C GLY A 89 0.40 1.36 -14.73
N ALA A 90 1.46 0.68 -14.27
CA ALA A 90 2.39 1.28 -13.31
C ALA A 90 3.18 2.44 -13.92
N GLY A 91 3.73 2.26 -15.14
CA GLY A 91 4.52 3.29 -15.83
C GLY A 91 5.97 3.43 -15.34
N TYR A 92 6.48 2.44 -14.59
CA TYR A 92 7.85 2.40 -14.08
C TYR A 92 8.30 0.96 -13.78
N ASP A 93 9.59 0.77 -13.54
CA ASP A 93 10.20 -0.44 -12.99
C ASP A 93 10.74 -0.19 -11.56
N THR A 94 10.86 -1.24 -10.75
CA THR A 94 11.43 -1.16 -9.40
C THR A 94 12.01 -2.48 -8.90
N ILE A 95 13.14 -2.40 -8.21
CA ILE A 95 13.76 -3.52 -7.46
C ILE A 95 13.18 -3.69 -6.04
N GLY A 96 12.30 -2.77 -5.62
CA GLY A 96 11.67 -2.77 -4.31
C GLY A 96 10.88 -1.48 -4.09
N HIS A 97 9.59 -1.61 -3.82
CA HIS A 97 8.68 -0.49 -3.63
C HIS A 97 7.54 -0.86 -2.68
N LEU A 98 7.13 0.08 -1.83
CA LEU A 98 5.97 -0.11 -0.94
C LEU A 98 4.75 0.62 -1.51
N LEU A 99 3.64 -0.10 -1.61
CA LEU A 99 2.33 0.45 -1.94
C LEU A 99 1.27 -0.11 -0.99
N THR A 100 0.10 0.51 -0.95
CA THR A 100 -0.99 0.08 -0.06
C THR A 100 -2.18 -0.41 -0.86
N ILE A 101 -2.59 -1.65 -0.66
CA ILE A 101 -3.86 -2.17 -1.17
C ILE A 101 -4.99 -1.62 -0.30
N VAL A 102 -5.95 -0.95 -0.92
CA VAL A 102 -7.06 -0.26 -0.25
C VAL A 102 -8.43 -0.72 -0.74
N GLY A 103 -8.49 -1.61 -1.73
CA GLY A 103 -9.74 -2.08 -2.31
C GLY A 103 -9.52 -3.09 -3.43
N PHE A 104 -10.62 -3.64 -3.90
CA PHE A 104 -10.70 -4.46 -5.11
C PHE A 104 -11.91 -3.99 -5.93
N THR A 105 -11.81 -4.04 -7.26
CA THR A 105 -12.97 -3.81 -8.14
C THR A 105 -13.89 -5.04 -8.13
N ALA A 106 -15.07 -4.91 -8.73
CA ALA A 106 -16.00 -6.05 -8.88
C ALA A 106 -15.39 -7.20 -9.71
N ASP A 107 -14.44 -6.88 -10.61
CA ASP A 107 -13.76 -7.85 -11.46
C ASP A 107 -12.51 -8.46 -10.78
N GLY A 108 -12.21 -8.05 -9.54
CA GLY A 108 -11.05 -8.52 -8.77
C GLY A 108 -9.76 -7.73 -8.99
N ASP A 109 -9.81 -6.61 -9.72
CA ASP A 109 -8.62 -5.77 -9.91
C ASP A 109 -8.22 -5.05 -8.63
N VAL A 110 -6.92 -4.95 -8.37
CA VAL A 110 -6.37 -4.40 -7.14
C VAL A 110 -6.46 -2.87 -7.16
N VAL A 111 -7.16 -2.29 -6.20
CA VAL A 111 -7.13 -0.84 -5.96
C VAL A 111 -6.02 -0.53 -4.96
N SER A 112 -5.06 0.27 -5.41
CA SER A 112 -3.86 0.63 -4.64
C SER A 112 -3.73 2.14 -4.47
N ASN A 113 -3.14 2.54 -3.34
CA ASN A 113 -2.46 3.82 -3.20
C ASN A 113 -0.95 3.58 -3.44
N ASP A 114 -0.49 3.86 -4.66
CA ASP A 114 0.90 3.76 -5.09
C ASP A 114 1.57 5.15 -5.05
N PRO A 115 2.50 5.40 -4.08
CA PRO A 115 3.14 6.70 -3.95
C PRO A 115 4.14 7.04 -5.05
N ASN A 116 4.54 6.08 -5.91
CA ASN A 116 5.35 6.40 -7.08
C ASN A 116 4.49 6.98 -8.21
N SER A 117 3.15 6.78 -8.18
CA SER A 117 2.18 7.52 -9.00
C SER A 117 2.56 7.67 -10.48
N GLY A 118 3.09 6.61 -11.10
CA GLY A 118 3.53 6.65 -12.50
C GLY A 118 4.56 7.74 -12.79
N ARG A 119 5.37 8.09 -11.79
CA ARG A 119 6.37 9.18 -11.77
C ARG A 119 5.76 10.59 -11.85
N VAL A 120 4.48 10.75 -11.51
CA VAL A 120 3.82 12.06 -11.41
C VAL A 120 3.75 12.49 -9.95
N ALA A 121 4.43 13.58 -9.59
CA ALA A 121 4.46 14.10 -8.21
C ALA A 121 3.14 14.81 -7.82
N SER A 122 2.05 14.04 -7.68
CA SER A 122 0.73 14.53 -7.28
C SER A 122 0.00 13.51 -6.41
N ASN A 123 -0.62 13.98 -5.32
CA ASN A 123 -1.46 13.15 -4.46
C ASN A 123 -2.69 12.60 -5.21
N ASP A 124 -3.17 13.33 -6.22
CA ASP A 124 -4.33 12.91 -7.04
C ASP A 124 -4.01 11.69 -7.91
N GLU A 125 -2.73 11.42 -8.14
CA GLU A 125 -2.24 10.34 -9.00
C GLU A 125 -1.87 9.07 -8.23
N VAL A 126 -1.91 9.11 -6.89
CA VAL A 126 -1.53 7.98 -6.03
C VAL A 126 -2.50 6.82 -6.15
N ARG A 127 -3.79 7.08 -6.37
CA ARG A 127 -4.79 6.01 -6.47
C ARG A 127 -4.72 5.34 -7.85
N ARG A 128 -4.37 4.07 -7.88
CA ARG A 128 -4.23 3.24 -9.09
C ARG A 128 -5.07 1.98 -9.02
N VAL A 129 -5.41 1.44 -10.19
CA VAL A 129 -6.06 0.13 -10.34
C VAL A 129 -5.14 -0.74 -11.19
N TYR A 130 -4.74 -1.88 -10.66
CA TYR A 130 -3.89 -2.85 -11.35
C TYR A 130 -4.69 -4.10 -11.66
N ARG A 131 -4.58 -4.59 -12.90
CA ARG A 131 -5.31 -5.77 -13.33
C ARG A 131 -4.84 -7.00 -12.57
N HIS A 132 -5.79 -7.80 -12.10
CA HIS A 132 -5.48 -9.13 -11.59
C HIS A 132 -5.41 -10.12 -12.75
N GLU A 133 -4.21 -10.65 -13.06
CA GLU A 133 -4.05 -11.70 -14.07
C GLU A 133 -4.44 -13.09 -13.52
N VAL A 134 -5.73 -13.27 -13.23
CA VAL A 134 -6.34 -14.60 -13.19
C VAL A 134 -7.65 -14.49 -13.95
N PRO A 135 -7.82 -15.19 -15.09
CA PRO A 135 -9.14 -15.32 -15.69
C PRO A 135 -10.05 -15.92 -14.62
N LEU A 136 -11.16 -15.26 -14.29
CA LEU A 136 -12.24 -15.94 -13.58
C LEU A 136 -12.52 -17.26 -14.32
N PRO A 137 -12.64 -18.40 -13.62
CA PRO A 137 -13.03 -19.63 -14.29
C PRO A 137 -14.29 -19.32 -15.09
N THR A 138 -14.25 -19.59 -16.40
CA THR A 138 -15.43 -19.47 -17.26
C THR A 138 -16.55 -20.22 -16.55
N PRO A 139 -17.67 -19.57 -16.18
CA PRO A 139 -18.78 -20.31 -15.60
C PRO A 139 -19.13 -21.42 -16.59
N PRO A 140 -19.37 -22.66 -16.12
CA PRO A 140 -19.72 -23.74 -17.03
C PRO A 140 -20.88 -23.25 -17.90
N ALA A 141 -20.71 -23.42 -19.21
CA ALA A 141 -21.82 -23.23 -20.13
C ALA A 141 -22.96 -24.13 -19.61
N GLU A 142 -24.07 -23.50 -19.24
CA GLU A 142 -25.27 -24.10 -18.66
C GLU A 142 -25.23 -24.34 -17.14
N ALA A 143 -25.39 -23.26 -16.37
CA ALA A 143 -26.16 -23.30 -15.14
C ALA A 143 -27.49 -22.58 -15.37
N ASN A 144 -28.44 -23.31 -15.95
CA ASN A 144 -29.85 -22.94 -15.90
C ASN A 144 -30.27 -22.87 -14.43
N TRP A 145 -30.46 -21.66 -13.90
CA TRP A 145 -31.32 -21.45 -12.75
C TRP A 145 -32.52 -20.63 -13.23
N ALA A 146 -33.71 -21.16 -12.90
CA ALA A 146 -35.01 -20.55 -13.13
C ALA A 146 -35.23 -19.30 -12.25
#